data_AF-A0A1A1VGQ5-F1
#
_entry.id   AF-A0A1A1VGQ5-F1
#
_cell.length_a   1.000
_cell.length_b   1.000
_cell.length_c   1.000
_cell.angle_alpha   90.00
_cell.angle_beta   90.00
_cell.angle_gamma   90.00
#
_symmetry.space_group_name_H-M   'P 1'
#
loop_
_entity.id
_entity.type
_entity.pdbx_description
1 polymer ?
#
loop_
_entity_poly.entity_id
_entity_poly.type
_entity_poly.pdbx_seq_one_letter_code
_entity_poly.pdbx_strand_id
1 'polypeptide(L)'
;MQQTQWEPHAAGIAGCGAAGVLMAIASVTLITDLPGRVLAGVAAVGLILFAGMSWRARPKLAITPEGLSLRGWFRTQVLQQSDIKIIRIIEFRRYGRKVRLLEVETADDGLVLFSRWDLGTDPLQVLDALTTAGYAGRSQH
;
A
#
# COMPACT_ATOMS: atom_id res chain seq x y z
N MET A 1 14.53 19.66 -0.03
CA MET A 1 14.73 18.28 -0.55
C MET A 1 13.36 17.75 -0.94
N GLN A 2 13.08 17.52 -2.23
CA GLN A 2 11.81 16.95 -2.67
C GLN A 2 11.72 15.50 -2.17
N GLN A 3 10.61 15.13 -1.54
CA GLN A 3 10.35 13.72 -1.24
C GLN A 3 10.11 12.99 -2.56
N THR A 4 10.93 11.99 -2.85
CA THR A 4 10.85 11.16 -4.07
C THR A 4 10.37 9.74 -3.79
N GLN A 5 10.12 9.41 -2.52
CA GLN A 5 9.61 8.12 -2.08
C GLN A 5 8.45 8.30 -1.12
N TRP A 6 7.37 7.58 -1.39
CA TRP A 6 6.17 7.53 -0.54
C TRP A 6 5.92 6.07 -0.16
N GLU A 7 5.75 5.84 1.14
CA GLU A 7 5.55 4.52 1.72
C GLU A 7 4.45 4.55 2.77
N PRO A 8 3.70 3.44 2.94
CA PRO A 8 2.68 3.34 3.97
C PRO A 8 3.25 3.50 5.39
N HIS A 9 2.52 4.15 6.29
CA HIS A 9 2.95 4.34 7.68
C HIS A 9 3.18 2.97 8.38
N ALA A 10 4.42 2.70 8.78
CA ALA A 10 4.87 1.37 9.20
C ALA A 10 4.24 0.85 10.52
N ALA A 11 3.64 1.72 11.32
CA ALA A 11 3.28 1.47 12.71
C ALA A 11 2.13 0.46 12.92
N GLY A 12 1.09 0.48 12.10
CA GLY A 12 -0.08 -0.40 12.29
C GLY A 12 0.19 -1.87 11.98
N ILE A 13 0.99 -2.13 10.95
CA ILE A 13 1.28 -3.49 10.45
C ILE A 13 2.30 -4.19 11.35
N ALA A 14 3.27 -3.45 11.90
CA ALA A 14 4.19 -3.96 12.91
C ALA A 14 3.43 -4.42 14.18
N GLY A 15 2.38 -3.68 14.58
CA GLY A 15 1.51 -4.04 15.69
C GLY A 15 0.72 -5.34 15.45
N CYS A 16 0.11 -5.51 14.27
CA CYS A 16 -0.61 -6.75 13.93
C CYS A 16 0.32 -7.97 13.84
N GLY A 17 1.54 -7.81 13.29
CA GLY A 17 2.53 -8.88 13.26
C GLY A 17 2.97 -9.31 14.66
N ALA A 18 3.24 -8.35 15.56
CA ALA A 18 3.60 -8.63 16.95
C ALA A 18 2.47 -9.32 17.72
N ALA A 19 1.21 -8.89 17.51
CA ALA A 19 0.03 -9.53 18.11
C ALA A 19 -0.15 -10.98 17.61
N GLY A 20 0.08 -11.23 16.31
CA GLY A 20 0.04 -12.58 15.73
C GLY A 20 1.10 -13.51 16.32
N VAL A 21 2.32 -13.02 16.53
CA VAL A 21 3.41 -13.79 17.18
C VAL A 21 3.10 -14.06 18.66
N LEU A 22 2.59 -13.07 19.40
CA LEU A 22 2.17 -13.25 20.79
C LEU A 22 1.07 -14.30 20.92
N MET A 23 0.10 -14.28 20.01
CA MET A 23 -0.99 -15.27 19.99
C MET A 23 -0.48 -16.67 19.59
N ALA A 24 0.52 -16.77 18.72
CA ALA A 24 1.21 -18.02 18.38
C ALA A 24 1.96 -18.62 19.58
N ILE A 25 2.68 -17.78 20.33
CA ILE A 25 3.38 -18.19 21.55
C ILE A 25 2.38 -18.67 22.59
N ALA A 26 1.32 -17.90 22.83
CA ALA A 26 0.27 -18.25 23.79
C ALA A 26 -0.43 -19.57 23.46
N SER A 27 -0.70 -19.82 22.18
CA SER A 27 -1.29 -21.07 21.68
C SER A 27 -0.46 -22.31 22.06
N VAL A 28 0.87 -22.22 21.97
CA VAL A 28 1.78 -23.36 22.21
C VAL A 28 2.12 -23.51 23.70
N THR A 29 2.14 -22.42 24.47
CA THR A 29 2.58 -22.43 25.87
C THR A 29 1.45 -22.57 26.89
N LEU A 30 0.24 -22.10 26.58
CA LEU A 30 -0.89 -22.05 27.53
C LEU A 30 -1.95 -23.13 27.29
N ILE A 31 -1.98 -23.78 26.12
CA ILE A 31 -3.01 -24.78 25.79
C ILE A 31 -2.45 -26.19 25.94
N THR A 32 -2.95 -26.92 26.94
CA THR A 32 -2.52 -28.29 27.28
C THR A 32 -3.27 -29.37 26.50
N ASP A 33 -4.40 -29.03 25.89
CA ASP A 33 -5.28 -30.00 25.23
C ASP A 33 -4.90 -30.13 23.74
N LEU A 34 -4.71 -31.37 23.27
CA LEU A 34 -4.31 -31.67 21.89
C LEU A 34 -5.18 -30.97 20.82
N PRO A 35 -6.53 -30.95 20.92
CA PRO A 35 -7.38 -30.30 19.93
C PRO A 35 -7.25 -28.77 19.93
N GLY A 36 -7.18 -28.16 21.13
CA GLY A 36 -7.06 -26.71 21.28
C GLY A 36 -5.73 -26.20 20.73
N ARG A 37 -4.65 -26.96 20.92
CA ARG A 37 -3.32 -26.62 20.41
C ARG A 37 -3.24 -26.65 18.88
N VAL A 38 -3.94 -27.59 18.24
CA VAL A 38 -4.01 -27.66 16.77
C VAL A 38 -4.79 -26.47 16.20
N LEU A 39 -5.98 -26.17 16.73
CA LEU A 39 -6.80 -25.04 16.26
C LEU A 39 -6.07 -23.70 16.42
N ALA A 40 -5.47 -23.47 17.57
CA ALA A 40 -4.75 -22.23 17.84
C ALA A 40 -3.43 -22.14 17.06
N GLY A 41 -2.78 -23.28 16.75
CA GLY A 41 -1.65 -23.33 15.81
C GLY A 41 -2.03 -22.93 14.39
N VAL A 42 -3.16 -23.40 13.87
CA VAL A 42 -3.67 -23.00 12.55
C VAL A 42 -4.01 -21.50 12.53
N ALA A 43 -4.66 -20.99 13.57
CA ALA A 43 -4.96 -19.56 13.69
C ALA A 43 -3.68 -18.71 13.70
N ALA A 44 -2.64 -19.14 14.43
CA ALA A 44 -1.35 -18.49 14.47
C ALA A 44 -0.65 -18.45 13.10
N VAL A 45 -0.62 -19.57 12.37
CA VAL A 45 -0.08 -19.61 11.00
C VAL A 45 -0.89 -18.69 10.08
N GLY A 46 -2.22 -18.70 10.18
CA GLY A 46 -3.08 -17.80 9.43
C GLY A 46 -2.77 -16.33 9.68
N LEU A 47 -2.54 -15.94 10.95
CA LEU A 47 -2.16 -14.58 11.32
C LEU A 47 -0.76 -14.19 10.83
N ILE A 48 0.21 -15.10 10.90
CA ILE A 48 1.58 -14.86 10.39
C ILE A 48 1.56 -14.69 8.87
N LEU A 49 0.86 -15.59 8.16
CA LEU A 49 0.69 -15.49 6.71
C LEU A 49 -0.04 -14.22 6.33
N PHE A 50 -1.13 -13.87 7.03
CA PHE A 50 -1.86 -12.63 6.79
C PHE A 50 -0.97 -11.39 7.02
N ALA A 51 -0.24 -11.33 8.13
CA ALA A 51 0.68 -10.23 8.41
C ALA A 51 1.82 -10.14 7.37
N GLY A 52 2.41 -11.27 6.99
CA GLY A 52 3.40 -11.35 5.93
C GLY A 52 2.85 -10.91 4.58
N MET A 53 1.61 -11.31 4.25
CA MET A 53 0.93 -10.92 3.01
C MET A 53 0.61 -9.43 2.99
N SER A 54 0.10 -8.88 4.09
CA SER A 54 -0.15 -7.44 4.24
C SER A 54 1.13 -6.62 4.20
N TRP A 55 2.25 -7.14 4.73
CA TRP A 55 3.56 -6.50 4.59
C TRP A 55 4.09 -6.58 3.16
N ARG A 56 3.81 -7.66 2.44
CA ARG A 56 4.25 -7.81 1.05
C ARG A 56 3.41 -6.99 0.07
N ALA A 57 2.17 -6.68 0.45
CA ALA A 57 1.26 -5.82 -0.30
C ALA A 57 1.63 -4.33 -0.29
N ARG A 58 2.73 -3.92 0.37
CA ARG A 58 3.19 -2.51 0.47
C ARG A 58 3.35 -1.89 -0.91
N PRO A 59 2.41 -1.01 -1.34
CA PRO A 59 2.58 -0.29 -2.57
C PRO A 59 3.62 0.79 -2.35
N LYS A 60 4.79 0.66 -2.98
CA LYS A 60 5.84 1.68 -2.91
C LYS A 60 5.77 2.50 -4.18
N LEU A 61 5.50 3.79 -4.02
CA LEU A 61 5.58 4.77 -5.09
C LEU A 61 6.91 5.50 -4.92
N ALA A 62 7.81 5.37 -5.90
CA ALA A 62 9.06 6.13 -5.87
C ALA A 62 9.42 6.64 -7.26
N ILE A 63 9.81 7.91 -7.33
CA ILE A 63 10.40 8.51 -8.51
C ILE A 63 11.85 8.01 -8.58
N THR A 64 12.16 7.27 -9.64
CA THR A 64 13.50 6.74 -9.92
C THR A 64 14.06 7.39 -11.19
N PRO A 65 15.38 7.33 -11.42
CA PRO A 65 15.99 7.88 -12.64
C PRO A 65 15.44 7.27 -13.94
N GLU A 66 14.99 6.01 -13.86
CA GLU A 66 14.41 5.24 -14.98
C GLU A 66 12.92 5.56 -15.24
N GLY A 67 12.22 6.14 -14.25
CA GLY A 67 10.77 6.37 -14.30
C GLY A 67 10.07 6.34 -12.94
N LEU A 68 8.74 6.32 -12.97
CA LEU A 68 7.90 6.17 -11.78
C LEU A 68 7.79 4.68 -11.41
N SER A 69 8.45 4.27 -10.34
CA SER A 69 8.36 2.90 -9.84
C SER A 69 7.08 2.72 -9.01
N LEU A 70 6.26 1.77 -9.46
CA LEU A 70 5.01 1.34 -8.86
C LEU A 70 5.20 -0.12 -8.42
N ARG A 71 5.43 -0.32 -7.12
CA ARG A 71 5.48 -1.67 -6.55
C ARG A 71 4.05 -2.15 -6.28
N GLY A 72 3.56 -3.11 -7.07
CA GLY A 72 2.31 -3.81 -6.80
C GLY A 72 2.51 -5.07 -5.95
N TRP A 73 1.41 -5.76 -5.66
CA TRP A 73 1.36 -6.97 -4.84
C TRP A 73 2.26 -8.11 -5.36
N PHE A 74 2.33 -8.28 -6.68
CA PHE A 74 3.08 -9.38 -7.31
C PHE A 74 4.25 -8.92 -8.17
N ARG A 75 4.26 -7.67 -8.66
CA ARG A 75 5.30 -7.14 -9.54
C ARG A 75 5.60 -5.70 -9.22
N THR A 76 6.88 -5.33 -9.35
CA THR A 76 7.28 -3.92 -9.44
C THR A 76 7.27 -3.55 -10.92
N GLN A 77 6.47 -2.55 -11.27
CA GLN A 77 6.43 -1.96 -12.60
C GLN A 77 7.11 -0.60 -12.55
N VAL A 78 8.02 -0.34 -13.48
CA VAL A 78 8.61 0.99 -13.67
C VAL A 78 7.87 1.59 -14.85
N LEU A 79 7.09 2.63 -14.59
CA LEU A 79 6.34 3.34 -15.62
C LEU A 79 7.09 4.59 -16.04
N GLN A 80 7.39 4.69 -17.33
CA GLN A 80 7.92 5.91 -17.91
C GLN A 80 6.79 6.94 -18.07
N GLN A 81 7.17 8.19 -18.30
CA GLN A 81 6.21 9.27 -18.51
C GLN A 81 5.32 9.07 -19.75
N SER A 82 5.78 8.26 -20.72
CA SER A 82 5.01 7.82 -21.89
C SER A 82 3.91 6.81 -21.53
N ASP A 83 4.15 6.00 -20.50
CA ASP A 83 3.29 4.88 -20.11
C ASP A 83 2.17 5.34 -19.17
N ILE A 84 2.21 6.60 -18.74
CA ILE A 84 1.22 7.23 -17.88
C ILE A 84 0.23 7.97 -18.77
N LYS A 85 -1.02 7.50 -18.75
CA LYS A 85 -2.12 8.07 -19.53
C LYS A 85 -2.74 9.25 -18.81
N ILE A 86 -3.12 9.06 -17.54
CA ILE A 86 -3.65 10.15 -16.71
C ILE A 86 -3.33 9.91 -15.24
N ILE A 87 -3.05 10.99 -14.52
CA ILE A 87 -2.95 11.01 -13.05
C ILE A 87 -3.97 12.01 -12.54
N ARG A 88 -4.90 11.57 -11.70
CA ARG A 88 -5.97 12.43 -11.15
C ARG A 88 -6.23 12.13 -9.69
N ILE A 89 -6.88 13.06 -9.01
CA ILE A 89 -7.43 12.83 -7.68
C ILE A 89 -8.92 12.59 -7.80
N ILE A 90 -9.37 11.51 -7.19
CA ILE A 90 -10.78 11.24 -6.97
C ILE A 90 -11.12 11.52 -5.50
N GLU A 91 -12.15 12.32 -5.29
CA GLU A 91 -12.66 12.64 -3.96
C GLU A 91 -14.00 11.95 -3.72
N PHE A 92 -14.09 11.20 -2.62
CA PHE A 92 -15.35 10.62 -2.15
C PHE A 92 -15.76 11.25 -0.82
N ARG A 93 -17.06 11.49 -0.64
CA ARG A 93 -17.62 11.93 0.64
C ARG A 93 -18.36 10.76 1.28
N ARG A 94 -17.86 10.23 2.41
CA ARG A 94 -18.50 9.13 3.15
C ARG A 94 -18.65 9.51 4.62
N TYR A 95 -19.88 9.45 5.14
CA TYR A 95 -20.22 9.80 6.53
C TYR A 95 -19.66 11.17 6.98
N GLY A 96 -19.79 12.18 6.13
CA GLY A 96 -19.27 13.54 6.41
C GLY A 96 -17.75 13.68 6.31
N ARG A 97 -16.98 12.61 6.12
CA ARG A 97 -15.53 12.64 5.87
C ARG A 97 -15.24 12.68 4.37
N LYS A 98 -14.32 13.55 3.96
CA LYS A 98 -13.74 13.54 2.61
C LYS A 98 -12.59 12.56 2.57
N VAL A 99 -12.63 11.63 1.62
CA VAL A 99 -11.56 10.66 1.36
C VAL A 99 -11.03 10.96 -0.03
N ARG A 100 -9.72 11.13 -0.14
CA ARG A 100 -9.01 11.38 -1.40
C ARG A 100 -8.25 10.13 -1.80
N LEU A 101 -8.29 9.80 -3.07
CA LEU A 101 -7.44 8.78 -3.67
C LEU A 101 -6.74 9.38 -4.89
N LEU A 102 -5.48 8.99 -5.07
CA LEU A 102 -4.70 9.26 -6.27
C LEU A 102 -4.92 8.10 -7.24
N GLU A 103 -5.44 8.41 -8.41
CA GLU A 103 -5.66 7.46 -9.50
C GLU A 103 -4.55 7.64 -10.54
N VAL A 104 -3.91 6.54 -10.91
CA VAL A 104 -2.89 6.48 -11.97
C VAL A 104 -3.37 5.49 -13.01
N GLU A 105 -3.70 6.00 -14.19
CA GLU A 105 -4.07 5.21 -15.36
C GLU A 105 -2.84 5.05 -16.26
N THR A 106 -2.56 3.81 -16.65
CA THR A 106 -1.43 3.46 -17.52
C THR A 106 -1.91 3.35 -18.98
N ALA A 107 -0.98 3.44 -19.92
CA ALA A 107 -1.26 3.30 -21.35
C ALA A 107 -1.81 1.90 -21.72
N ASP A 108 -1.48 0.89 -20.93
CA ASP A 108 -1.97 -0.49 -21.06
C ASP A 108 -3.36 -0.70 -20.40
N ASP A 109 -4.14 0.39 -20.21
CA ASP A 109 -5.42 0.42 -19.47
C ASP A 109 -5.34 -0.16 -18.04
N GLY A 110 -4.14 -0.15 -17.45
CA GLY A 110 -3.95 -0.46 -16.04
C GLY A 110 -4.42 0.69 -15.17
N LEU A 111 -5.22 0.41 -14.15
CA LEU A 111 -5.70 1.43 -13.22
C LEU A 111 -5.23 1.11 -11.81
N VAL A 112 -4.49 2.04 -11.20
CA VAL A 112 -3.98 1.90 -9.84
C VAL A 112 -4.50 3.04 -8.98
N LEU A 113 -5.05 2.68 -7.82
CA LEU A 113 -5.63 3.61 -6.85
C LEU A 113 -4.77 3.61 -5.59
N PHE A 114 -4.31 4.79 -5.20
CA PHE A 114 -3.54 4.99 -3.98
C PHE A 114 -4.34 5.82 -2.98
N SER A 115 -4.52 5.28 -1.79
CA SER A 115 -5.11 6.02 -0.68
C SER A 115 -4.05 6.75 0.13
N ARG A 116 -4.48 7.62 1.05
CA ARG A 116 -3.61 8.22 2.06
C ARG A 116 -2.82 7.18 2.87
N TRP A 117 -3.40 6.00 3.08
CA TRP A 117 -2.76 4.92 3.81
C TRP A 117 -1.59 4.31 3.05
N ASP A 118 -1.70 4.22 1.72
CA ASP A 118 -0.67 3.65 0.85
C ASP A 118 0.49 4.62 0.64
N LEU A 119 0.19 5.92 0.53
CA LEU A 119 1.18 6.96 0.27
C LEU A 119 1.87 7.48 1.55
N GLY A 120 1.29 7.21 2.73
CA GLY A 120 1.77 7.73 4.00
C GLY A 120 1.59 9.25 4.20
N THR A 121 1.19 9.98 3.14
CA THR A 121 0.90 11.42 3.14
C THR A 121 -0.41 11.72 2.39
N ASP A 122 -0.84 12.98 2.39
CA ASP A 122 -1.99 13.43 1.60
C ASP A 122 -1.76 13.18 0.10
N PRO A 123 -2.65 12.44 -0.59
CA PRO A 123 -2.58 12.22 -2.03
C PRO A 123 -2.39 13.50 -2.86
N LEU A 124 -2.90 14.65 -2.39
CA LEU A 124 -2.71 15.93 -3.06
C LEU A 124 -1.24 16.36 -3.13
N GLN A 125 -0.50 16.17 -2.03
CA GLN A 125 0.93 16.50 -1.99
C GLN A 125 1.75 15.61 -2.93
N VAL A 126 1.33 14.35 -3.08
CA VAL A 126 1.96 13.42 -4.03
C VAL A 126 1.66 13.85 -5.46
N LEU A 127 0.42 14.24 -5.77
CA LEU A 127 0.07 14.78 -7.08
C LEU A 127 0.90 16.03 -7.41
N ASP A 128 1.06 16.96 -6.46
CA ASP A 128 1.86 18.18 -6.67
C ASP A 128 3.33 17.84 -6.96
N ALA A 129 3.89 16.86 -6.23
CA ALA A 129 5.25 16.38 -6.47
C ALA A 129 5.40 15.69 -7.83
N LEU A 130 4.43 14.86 -8.23
CA LEU A 130 4.39 14.23 -9.54
C LEU A 130 4.24 15.26 -10.67
N THR A 131 3.43 16.29 -10.45
CA THR A 131 3.25 17.41 -11.39
C THR A 131 4.55 18.20 -11.54
N THR A 132 5.23 18.49 -10.43
CA THR A 132 6.54 19.17 -10.43
C THR A 132 7.61 18.34 -11.15
N ALA A 133 7.54 17.01 -11.03
CA ALA A 133 8.41 16.08 -11.74
C ALA A 133 7.99 15.82 -13.21
N GLY A 134 6.91 16.45 -13.68
CA GLY A 134 6.39 16.35 -15.05
C GLY A 134 5.46 15.17 -15.32
N TYR A 135 5.23 14.27 -14.37
CA TYR A 135 4.40 13.08 -14.57
C TYR A 135 2.90 13.37 -14.62
N ALA A 136 2.44 14.45 -14.00
CA ALA A 136 1.05 14.91 -14.03
C ALA A 136 0.96 16.31 -14.67
N GLY A 137 -0.11 16.62 -15.39
CA GLY A 137 -0.31 17.94 -16.01
C GLY A 137 -0.76 17.95 -17.49
N ARG A 138 -0.90 16.79 -18.14
CA ARG A 138 -1.62 16.71 -19.44
C ARG A 138 -3.11 16.60 -19.17
N SER A 139 -3.76 17.71 -18.81
CA SER A 139 -5.21 17.82 -18.96
C SER A 139 -5.53 17.83 -20.45
N GLN A 140 -5.97 16.70 -21.00
CA GLN A 140 -6.66 16.76 -22.28
C GLN A 140 -8.05 17.32 -22.04
N HIS A 141 -8.33 18.32 -22.87
CA HIS A 141 -9.48 19.22 -22.89
C HIS A 141 -10.81 18.50 -23.13
#